data_AF-A0A7H4MQV3-F1
#
_entry.id   AF-A0A7H4MQV3-F1
#
_cell.length_a   1.000
_cell.length_b   1.000
_cell.length_c   1.000
_cell.angle_alpha   90.00
_cell.angle_beta   90.00
_cell.angle_gamma   90.00
#
_symmetry.space_group_name_H-M   'P 1'
#
loop_
_entity.id
_entity.type
_entity.pdbx_description
1 polymer ?
#
loop_
_entity_poly.entity_id
_entity_poly.type
_entity_poly.pdbx_seq_one_letter_code
_entity_poly.pdbx_strand_id
1 'polypeptide(L)'
;MATTTAERITAAADFHALNAMLNLYDSEGRIPFEKDRQAVEAFMTAQVRPNTLTFASQEDKLTWLVREGYYDPQVLAGYDRGFVLALFAHARRAAFRFQTFLGAWKFYTSYALKTFDGKHYLEDFADRCVMVALTLAQRDGAAGAAANGRDAQRPLPARDPHLPQRRQAAARGADLLLPAAH
;
A
#
# COMPACT_ATOMS: atom_id res chain seq x y z
N MET A 1 34.75 -8.03 37.20
CA MET A 1 33.43 -8.60 36.85
C MET A 1 32.79 -7.68 35.82
N ALA A 2 33.07 -7.90 34.53
CA ALA A 2 32.44 -7.15 33.44
C ALA A 2 31.24 -7.95 32.96
N THR A 3 30.04 -7.49 33.31
CA THR A 3 28.79 -8.06 32.81
C THR A 3 28.61 -7.56 31.38
N THR A 4 29.12 -8.32 30.41
CA THR A 4 28.73 -8.16 29.01
C THR A 4 27.29 -8.63 28.89
N THR A 5 26.35 -7.67 28.91
CA THR A 5 24.98 -7.93 28.48
C THR A 5 25.06 -8.38 27.03
N ALA A 6 24.87 -9.67 26.81
CA ALA A 6 24.53 -10.20 25.50
C ALA A 6 23.24 -9.49 25.09
N GLU A 7 23.37 -8.46 24.25
CA GLU A 7 22.25 -7.93 23.49
C GLU A 7 21.62 -9.13 22.81
N ARG A 8 20.43 -9.50 23.26
CA ARG A 8 19.62 -10.47 22.55
C ARG A 8 19.54 -9.94 21.14
N ILE A 9 20.15 -10.67 20.21
CA ILE A 9 19.75 -10.69 18.82
C ILE A 9 18.27 -11.07 18.89
N THR A 10 17.41 -10.06 19.03
CA THR A 10 15.98 -10.28 18.95
C THR A 10 15.80 -10.80 17.54
N ALA A 11 15.14 -11.96 17.43
CA ALA A 11 14.89 -12.65 16.20
C ALA A 11 13.90 -11.87 15.30
N ALA A 12 14.18 -10.59 15.02
CA ALA A 12 13.96 -10.05 13.70
C ALA A 12 14.77 -10.96 12.79
N ALA A 13 14.12 -11.99 12.24
CA ALA A 13 14.67 -12.79 11.17
C ALA A 13 15.20 -11.79 10.15
N ASP A 14 16.53 -11.67 10.04
CA ASP A 14 17.16 -10.55 9.38
C ASP A 14 16.91 -10.67 7.87
N PHE A 15 15.74 -10.19 7.45
CA PHE A 15 15.28 -10.22 6.07
C PHE A 15 16.20 -9.38 5.18
N HIS A 16 16.93 -8.40 5.76
CA HIS A 16 18.01 -7.71 5.07
C HIS A 16 19.21 -8.63 4.86
N ALA A 17 19.63 -9.40 5.86
CA ALA A 17 20.68 -10.41 5.68
C ALA A 17 20.27 -11.49 4.65
N LEU A 18 19.03 -12.00 4.70
CA LEU A 18 18.52 -12.97 3.74
C LEU A 18 18.53 -12.41 2.31
N ASN A 19 18.11 -11.16 2.10
CA ASN A 19 18.20 -10.51 0.80
C ASN A 19 19.66 -10.24 0.39
N ALA A 20 20.54 -9.91 1.32
CA ALA A 20 21.97 -9.70 1.06
C ALA A 20 22.68 -10.98 0.57
N MET A 21 22.17 -12.18 0.90
CA MET A 21 22.68 -13.45 0.39
C MET A 21 22.57 -13.56 -1.14
N LEU A 22 21.74 -12.76 -1.82
CA LEU A 22 21.71 -12.70 -3.29
C LEU A 22 23.06 -12.31 -3.90
N ASN A 23 23.91 -11.61 -3.14
CA ASN A 23 25.25 -11.24 -3.56
C ASN A 23 26.29 -12.36 -3.35
N LEU A 24 25.89 -13.48 -2.73
CA LEU A 24 26.74 -14.63 -2.48
C LEU A 24 26.37 -15.76 -3.45
N TYR A 25 27.21 -15.94 -4.46
CA TYR A 25 27.05 -17.05 -5.42
C TYR A 25 27.38 -18.38 -4.75
N ASP A 26 26.66 -19.44 -5.12
CA ASP A 26 26.98 -20.80 -4.68
C ASP A 26 28.28 -21.33 -5.32
N SER A 27 28.68 -22.56 -4.96
CA SER A 27 29.87 -23.22 -5.50
C SER A 27 29.85 -23.41 -7.03
N GLU A 28 28.68 -23.27 -7.66
CA GLU A 28 28.49 -23.33 -9.11
C GLU A 28 28.21 -21.96 -9.74
N GLY A 29 28.36 -20.86 -9.00
CA GLY A 29 28.17 -19.50 -9.51
C GLY A 29 26.71 -19.08 -9.67
N ARG A 30 25.74 -19.75 -9.03
CA ARG A 30 24.31 -19.42 -9.15
C ARG A 30 23.85 -18.47 -8.06
N ILE A 31 22.85 -17.64 -8.40
CA ILE A 31 22.21 -16.72 -7.48
C ILE A 31 21.18 -17.48 -6.61
N PRO A 32 21.20 -17.32 -5.29
CA PRO A 32 20.31 -18.05 -4.39
C PRO A 32 18.92 -17.40 -4.30
N PHE A 33 18.11 -17.48 -5.37
CA PHE A 33 16.77 -16.87 -5.43
C PHE A 33 15.81 -17.31 -4.31
N GLU A 34 15.97 -18.52 -3.79
CA GLU A 34 15.17 -19.01 -2.67
C GLU A 34 15.39 -18.18 -1.38
N LYS A 35 16.58 -17.58 -1.21
CA LYS A 35 16.85 -16.67 -0.09
C LYS A 35 16.05 -15.38 -0.18
N ASP A 36 15.75 -14.90 -1.38
CA ASP A 36 14.88 -13.73 -1.55
C ASP A 36 13.42 -14.05 -1.18
N ARG A 37 12.94 -15.25 -1.49
CA ARG A 37 11.61 -15.71 -1.04
C ARG A 37 11.54 -15.85 0.48
N GLN A 38 12.58 -16.40 1.09
CA GLN A 38 12.72 -16.46 2.55
C GLN A 38 12.74 -15.05 3.16
N ALA A 39 13.41 -14.09 2.51
CA ALA A 39 13.41 -12.69 2.94
C ALA A 39 12.01 -12.06 2.86
N VAL A 40 11.22 -12.34 1.81
CA VAL A 40 9.81 -11.92 1.72
C VAL A 40 9.03 -12.47 2.91
N GLU A 41 9.08 -13.78 3.15
CA GLU A 41 8.31 -14.41 4.22
C GLU A 41 8.71 -13.86 5.61
N ALA A 42 10.01 -13.73 5.86
CA ALA A 42 10.55 -13.14 7.08
C ALA A 42 10.07 -11.69 7.27
N PHE A 43 10.15 -10.86 6.23
CA PHE A 43 9.66 -9.48 6.27
C PHE A 43 8.16 -9.39 6.53
N MET A 44 7.37 -10.20 5.83
CA MET A 44 5.92 -10.21 6.00
C MET A 44 5.54 -10.64 7.42
N THR A 45 6.20 -11.64 7.98
CA THR A 45 5.89 -12.20 9.31
C THR A 45 6.42 -11.34 10.45
N ALA A 46 7.66 -10.84 10.36
CA ALA A 46 8.28 -10.09 11.45
C ALA A 46 7.92 -8.60 11.45
N GLN A 47 7.66 -8.00 10.28
CA GLN A 47 7.44 -6.56 10.16
C GLN A 47 6.03 -6.20 9.70
N VAL A 48 5.47 -6.86 8.68
CA VAL A 48 4.19 -6.41 8.12
C VAL A 48 3.00 -6.85 8.98
N ARG A 49 2.86 -8.16 9.23
CA ARG A 49 1.72 -8.72 10.00
C ARG A 49 1.52 -8.09 11.38
N PRO A 50 2.54 -8.01 12.27
CA PRO A 50 2.34 -7.44 13.60
C PRO A 50 2.05 -5.94 13.59
N ASN A 51 2.45 -5.22 12.54
CA ASN A 51 2.25 -3.78 12.42
C ASN A 51 1.05 -3.42 11.52
N THR A 52 0.23 -4.37 11.09
CA THR A 52 -0.98 -4.07 10.29
C THR A 52 -2.20 -3.99 11.20
N LEU A 53 -3.00 -2.92 11.09
CA LEU A 53 -4.26 -2.84 11.83
C LEU A 53 -5.31 -3.79 11.23
N THR A 54 -5.97 -4.54 12.10
CA THR A 54 -7.07 -5.45 11.75
C THR A 54 -8.41 -4.84 12.11
N PHE A 55 -9.43 -5.14 11.31
CA PHE A 55 -10.81 -4.67 11.47
C PHE A 55 -11.75 -5.87 11.46
N ALA A 56 -12.92 -5.74 12.10
CA ALA A 56 -13.91 -6.82 12.16
C ALA A 56 -14.50 -7.15 10.78
N SER A 57 -14.65 -6.14 9.92
CA SER A 57 -15.08 -6.31 8.53
C SER A 57 -14.43 -5.29 7.60
N GLN A 58 -14.51 -5.53 6.28
CA GLN A 58 -14.11 -4.55 5.27
C GLN A 58 -14.95 -3.27 5.38
N GLU A 59 -16.22 -3.40 5.74
CA GLU A 59 -17.11 -2.25 5.95
C GLU A 59 -16.64 -1.38 7.11
N ASP A 60 -16.35 -1.99 8.26
CA ASP A 60 -15.82 -1.29 9.44
C ASP A 60 -14.50 -0.59 9.12
N LYS A 61 -13.62 -1.27 8.37
CA LYS A 61 -12.36 -0.70 7.89
C LYS A 61 -12.59 0.56 7.05
N LEU A 62 -13.44 0.48 6.03
CA LEU A 62 -13.70 1.63 5.14
C LEU A 62 -14.35 2.80 5.90
N THR A 63 -15.31 2.51 6.79
CA THR A 63 -15.96 3.52 7.62
C THR A 63 -14.95 4.21 8.54
N TRP A 64 -14.07 3.44 9.19
CA TRP A 64 -13.01 3.98 10.04
C TRP A 64 -12.02 4.83 9.24
N LEU A 65 -11.56 4.35 8.08
CA LEU A 65 -10.59 5.07 7.24
C LEU A 65 -11.13 6.41 6.74
N VAL A 66 -12.41 6.49 6.40
CA VAL A 66 -13.05 7.76 6.02
C VAL A 66 -13.19 8.67 7.23
N ARG A 67 -13.70 8.15 8.36
CA ARG A 67 -13.93 8.93 9.58
C ARG A 67 -12.64 9.57 10.10
N GLU A 68 -11.55 8.82 10.15
CA GLU A 68 -10.25 9.29 10.60
C GLU A 68 -9.49 10.10 9.52
N GLY A 69 -10.07 10.24 8.32
CA GLY A 69 -9.54 11.08 7.25
C GLY A 69 -8.34 10.50 6.49
N TYR A 70 -8.21 9.18 6.46
CA TYR A 70 -7.24 8.45 5.64
C TYR A 70 -7.72 8.23 4.21
N TYR A 71 -9.01 7.92 4.02
CA TYR A 71 -9.64 7.81 2.70
C TYR A 71 -10.49 9.02 2.37
N ASP A 72 -10.52 9.40 1.10
CA ASP A 72 -11.42 10.43 0.60
C ASP A 72 -12.85 9.85 0.45
N PRO A 73 -13.86 10.37 1.18
CA PRO A 73 -15.24 9.93 1.03
C PRO A 73 -15.77 10.12 -0.39
N GLN A 74 -15.28 11.10 -1.16
CA GLN A 74 -15.78 11.38 -2.52
C GLN A 74 -15.47 10.26 -3.50
N VAL A 75 -14.33 9.57 -3.35
CA VAL A 75 -13.98 8.42 -4.19
C VAL A 75 -14.98 7.29 -3.96
N LEU A 76 -15.30 6.99 -2.69
CA LEU A 76 -16.21 5.89 -2.35
C LEU A 76 -17.68 6.23 -2.64
N ALA A 77 -18.09 7.49 -2.47
CA ALA A 77 -19.45 7.95 -2.74
C ALA A 77 -19.84 7.88 -4.23
N GLY A 78 -18.85 7.78 -5.13
CA GLY A 78 -19.08 7.60 -6.58
C GLY A 78 -19.61 6.22 -6.97
N TYR A 79 -19.71 5.28 -6.03
CA TYR A 79 -20.05 3.89 -6.31
C TYR A 79 -21.08 3.35 -5.32
N ASP A 80 -21.84 2.35 -5.77
CA ASP A 80 -22.68 1.56 -4.87
C ASP A 80 -21.81 0.87 -3.80
N ARG A 81 -22.31 0.86 -2.55
CA ARG A 81 -21.57 0.32 -1.41
C ARG A 81 -21.35 -1.18 -1.54
N GLY A 82 -22.34 -1.92 -2.03
CA GLY A 82 -22.24 -3.35 -2.29
C GLY A 82 -21.19 -3.68 -3.34
N PHE A 83 -21.15 -2.89 -4.43
CA PHE A 83 -20.11 -2.99 -5.45
C PHE A 83 -18.70 -2.80 -4.88
N VAL A 84 -18.48 -1.74 -4.08
CA VAL A 84 -17.18 -1.48 -3.45
C VAL A 84 -16.73 -2.67 -2.61
N LEU A 85 -17.59 -3.16 -1.71
CA LEU A 85 -17.28 -4.31 -0.86
C LEU A 85 -17.00 -5.58 -1.67
N ALA A 86 -17.76 -5.82 -2.74
CA ALA A 86 -17.55 -6.94 -3.64
C ALA A 86 -16.21 -6.84 -4.39
N LEU A 87 -15.78 -5.64 -4.77
CA LEU A 87 -14.50 -5.40 -5.44
C LEU A 87 -13.31 -5.65 -4.50
N PHE A 88 -13.37 -5.19 -3.24
CA PHE A 88 -12.37 -5.55 -2.23
C PHE A 88 -12.32 -7.07 -2.01
N ALA A 89 -13.47 -7.72 -1.89
CA ALA A 89 -13.53 -9.18 -1.76
C ALA A 89 -12.94 -9.89 -2.99
N HIS A 90 -13.19 -9.37 -4.20
CA HIS A 90 -12.60 -9.89 -5.43
C HIS A 90 -11.08 -9.78 -5.43
N ALA A 91 -10.53 -8.61 -5.12
CA ALA A 91 -9.10 -8.39 -5.07
C ALA A 91 -8.40 -9.30 -4.04
N ARG A 92 -9.02 -9.53 -2.87
CA ARG A 92 -8.48 -10.45 -1.87
C ARG A 92 -8.45 -11.92 -2.31
N ARG A 93 -9.39 -12.36 -3.16
CA ARG A 93 -9.40 -13.74 -3.69
C ARG A 93 -8.22 -14.05 -4.61
N ALA A 94 -7.58 -13.03 -5.19
CA ALA A 94 -6.38 -13.23 -6.01
C ALA A 94 -5.17 -13.75 -5.19
N ALA A 95 -5.22 -13.68 -3.86
CA ALA A 95 -4.19 -14.18 -2.95
C ALA A 95 -2.76 -13.74 -3.35
N PHE A 96 -2.63 -12.46 -3.74
CA PHE A 96 -1.38 -11.89 -4.23
C PHE A 96 -0.23 -12.12 -3.24
N ARG A 97 0.95 -12.43 -3.80
CA ARG A 97 2.21 -12.55 -3.05
C ARG A 97 3.30 -11.80 -3.79
N PHE A 98 4.05 -10.99 -3.03
CA PHE A 98 5.27 -10.39 -3.55
C PHE A 98 6.26 -11.49 -3.96
N GLN A 99 6.80 -11.37 -5.17
CA GLN A 99 7.78 -12.32 -5.69
C GLN A 99 9.20 -12.01 -5.21
N THR A 100 9.45 -10.78 -4.75
CA THR A 100 10.76 -10.34 -4.29
C THR A 100 10.70 -9.54 -3.00
N PHE A 101 11.76 -9.63 -2.19
CA PHE A 101 11.86 -8.86 -0.94
C PHE A 101 11.84 -7.37 -1.23
N LEU A 102 12.59 -6.92 -2.23
CA LEU A 102 12.66 -5.51 -2.59
C LEU A 102 11.28 -4.97 -3.00
N GLY A 103 10.47 -5.76 -3.72
CA GLY A 103 9.11 -5.39 -4.08
C GLY A 103 8.22 -5.19 -2.85
N ALA A 104 8.23 -6.16 -1.93
CA ALA A 104 7.49 -6.06 -0.68
C ALA A 104 7.96 -4.87 0.17
N TRP A 105 9.27 -4.75 0.35
CA TRP A 105 9.89 -3.69 1.15
C TRP A 105 9.57 -2.31 0.60
N LYS A 106 9.70 -2.08 -0.72
CA LYS A 106 9.35 -0.79 -1.33
C LYS A 106 7.86 -0.49 -1.15
N PHE A 107 6.99 -1.47 -1.41
CA PHE A 107 5.55 -1.26 -1.24
C PHE A 107 5.22 -0.79 0.18
N TYR A 108 5.65 -1.53 1.20
CA TYR A 108 5.31 -1.19 2.58
C TYR A 108 6.06 0.04 3.11
N THR A 109 7.30 0.31 2.67
CA THR A 109 8.03 1.48 3.16
C THR A 109 7.57 2.79 2.50
N SER A 110 7.17 2.77 1.22
CA SER A 110 6.90 3.98 0.43
C SER A 110 5.46 4.15 -0.05
N TYR A 111 4.70 3.07 -0.25
CA TYR A 111 3.40 3.14 -0.92
C TYR A 111 2.23 2.85 0.00
N ALA A 112 2.28 1.78 0.80
CA ALA A 112 1.18 1.36 1.67
C ALA A 112 0.73 2.52 2.58
N LEU A 113 -0.59 2.71 2.69
CA LEU A 113 -1.13 3.70 3.61
C LEU A 113 -0.76 3.30 5.04
N LYS A 114 -0.33 4.29 5.82
CA LYS A 114 0.03 4.15 7.23
C LYS A 114 -0.79 5.08 8.09
N THR A 115 -0.89 4.78 9.37
CA THR A 115 -1.36 5.73 10.39
C THR A 115 -0.52 7.01 10.33
N PHE A 116 -1.08 8.14 10.77
CA PHE A 116 -0.38 9.44 10.69
C PHE A 116 0.93 9.49 11.51
N ASP A 117 1.04 8.66 12.54
CA ASP A 117 2.27 8.48 13.33
C ASP A 117 3.27 7.49 12.68
N GLY A 118 2.91 6.89 11.55
CA GLY A 118 3.74 5.99 10.76
C GLY A 118 3.91 4.58 11.34
N LYS A 119 3.25 4.26 12.46
CA LYS A 119 3.49 3.01 13.20
C LYS A 119 2.79 1.79 12.63
N HIS A 120 1.61 1.98 12.04
CA HIS A 120 0.80 0.88 11.55
C HIS A 120 0.45 0.99 10.08
N TYR A 121 0.44 -0.15 9.39
CA TYR A 121 -0.11 -0.28 8.05
C TYR A 121 -1.63 -0.34 8.11
N LEU A 122 -2.26 0.39 7.21
CA LEU A 122 -3.71 0.44 7.02
C LEU A 122 -4.15 -0.28 5.74
N GLU A 123 -3.22 -0.56 4.83
CA GLU A 123 -3.49 -1.21 3.54
C GLU A 123 -2.51 -2.36 3.29
N ASP A 124 -2.99 -3.36 2.56
CA ASP A 124 -2.16 -4.26 1.78
C ASP A 124 -2.16 -3.88 0.30
N PHE A 125 -1.46 -4.66 -0.53
CA PHE A 125 -1.37 -4.41 -1.96
C PHE A 125 -2.73 -4.45 -2.67
N ALA A 126 -3.61 -5.39 -2.28
CA ALA A 126 -4.93 -5.53 -2.89
C ALA A 126 -5.81 -4.32 -2.56
N ASP A 127 -5.78 -3.84 -1.32
CA ASP A 127 -6.48 -2.63 -0.91
C ASP A 127 -6.07 -1.42 -1.75
N ARG A 128 -4.76 -1.24 -1.94
CA ARG A 128 -4.22 -0.13 -2.74
C ARG A 128 -4.67 -0.23 -4.20
N CYS A 129 -4.61 -1.42 -4.81
CA CYS A 129 -5.09 -1.61 -6.18
C CYS A 129 -6.56 -1.23 -6.36
N VAL A 130 -7.41 -1.62 -5.39
CA VAL A 130 -8.84 -1.28 -5.43
C VAL A 130 -9.05 0.23 -5.35
N MET A 131 -8.41 0.91 -4.41
CA MET A 131 -8.57 2.36 -4.28
C MET A 131 -8.06 3.13 -5.49
N VAL A 132 -6.95 2.69 -6.10
CA VAL A 132 -6.45 3.25 -7.36
C VAL A 132 -7.47 3.04 -8.48
N ALA A 133 -8.01 1.83 -8.64
CA ALA A 133 -9.00 1.53 -9.67
C ALA A 133 -10.27 2.39 -9.52
N LEU A 134 -10.81 2.52 -8.30
CA LEU A 134 -11.98 3.36 -8.03
C LEU A 134 -11.69 4.84 -8.32
N THR A 135 -10.50 5.32 -8.00
CA THR A 135 -10.11 6.71 -8.27
C THR A 135 -10.00 6.99 -9.76
N LEU A 136 -9.35 6.09 -10.51
CA LEU A 136 -9.18 6.24 -11.96
C LEU A 136 -10.52 6.14 -12.71
N ALA A 137 -11.35 5.15 -12.39
CA ALA A 137 -12.65 4.99 -13.04
C ALA A 137 -13.60 6.18 -12.80
N GLN A 138 -13.51 6.84 -11.63
CA GLN A 138 -14.28 8.06 -11.36
C GLN A 138 -13.81 9.23 -12.22
N ARG A 139 -12.48 9.36 -12.42
CA ARG A 139 -11.89 10.39 -13.28
C ARG A 139 -12.27 10.18 -14.74
N ASP A 140 -12.26 8.94 -15.23
CA ASP A 140 -12.64 8.63 -16.60
C ASP A 140 -14.13 8.89 -16.85
N GLY A 141 -15.01 8.53 -15.89
CA GLY A 141 -16.42 8.88 -15.95
C GLY A 141 -16.67 10.40 -15.96
N ALA A 142 -15.94 11.15 -15.13
CA ALA A 142 -16.01 12.60 -15.11
C ALA A 142 -15.45 13.24 -16.40
N ALA A 143 -14.36 12.70 -16.95
CA ALA A 143 -13.79 13.16 -18.22
C ALA A 143 -14.73 12.88 -19.40
N GLY A 144 -15.39 11.72 -19.42
CA GLY A 144 -16.43 11.39 -20.41
C GLY A 144 -17.65 12.30 -20.30
N ALA A 145 -18.08 12.65 -19.08
CA ALA A 145 -19.16 13.62 -18.86
C ALA A 145 -18.76 15.04 -19.30
N ALA A 146 -17.53 15.46 -19.01
CA ALA A 146 -16.99 16.77 -19.43
C ALA A 146 -16.76 16.85 -20.95
N ALA A 147 -16.41 15.75 -21.61
CA ALA A 147 -16.29 15.69 -23.07
C ALA A 147 -17.65 15.78 -23.78
N ASN A 148 -18.73 15.33 -23.12
CA ASN A 148 -20.10 15.38 -23.65
C ASN A 148 -20.89 16.63 -23.22
N GLY A 149 -20.37 17.44 -22.28
CA GLY A 149 -20.98 18.68 -21.80
C GLY A 149 -20.17 19.92 -22.23
N ARG A 150 -20.80 20.85 -22.95
CA ARG A 150 -20.21 22.14 -23.38
C ARG A 150 -19.94 23.09 -22.19
N ASP A 151 -18.95 22.80 -21.35
CA ASP A 151 -18.63 23.64 -20.18
C ASP A 151 -17.12 23.80 -19.95
N ALA A 152 -16.37 24.02 -21.03
CA ALA A 152 -14.92 24.20 -21.02
C ALA A 152 -14.41 25.51 -20.37
N GLN A 153 -15.21 26.22 -19.56
CA GLN A 153 -14.87 27.56 -19.06
C GLN A 153 -15.26 27.84 -17.59
N ARG A 154 -15.27 26.82 -16.72
CA ARG A 154 -15.34 27.07 -15.27
C ARG A 154 -13.92 27.11 -14.66
N PRO A 155 -13.44 28.24 -14.12
CA PRO A 155 -12.11 28.31 -13.53
C PRO A 155 -12.03 27.41 -12.30
N LEU A 156 -10.90 26.72 -12.16
CA LEU A 156 -10.55 25.91 -11.00
C LEU A 156 -10.73 26.74 -9.71
N PRO A 157 -11.38 26.22 -8.65
CA PRO A 157 -11.47 26.93 -7.39
C PRO A 157 -10.05 27.16 -6.83
N ALA A 158 -9.78 28.39 -6.41
CA ALA A 158 -8.49 28.80 -5.88
C ALA A 158 -8.10 27.95 -4.66
N ARG A 159 -6.80 27.66 -4.54
CA ARG A 159 -6.16 26.98 -3.40
C ARG A 159 -6.63 27.56 -2.07
N ASP A 160 -7.18 26.72 -1.19
CA ASP A 160 -7.37 27.06 0.22
C ASP A 160 -6.03 26.93 0.97
N PRO A 161 -5.43 28.03 1.46
CA PRO A 161 -4.15 28.02 2.17
C PRO A 161 -4.22 27.40 3.57
N HIS A 162 -5.40 27.06 4.08
CA HIS A 162 -5.59 26.47 5.42
C HIS A 162 -5.71 24.93 5.41
N LEU A 163 -5.62 24.28 4.25
CA LEU A 163 -5.59 22.82 4.18
C LEU A 163 -4.24 22.30 4.71
N PRO A 164 -4.20 21.42 5.73
CA PRO A 164 -2.94 20.95 6.30
C PRO A 164 -2.08 20.24 5.24
N GLN A 165 -0.82 20.66 5.12
CA GLN A 165 0.16 20.19 4.11
C GLN A 165 0.27 18.66 3.99
N ARG A 166 -0.03 17.91 5.05
CA ARG A 166 0.05 16.44 5.07
C ARG A 166 -1.04 15.73 4.25
N ARG A 167 -2.17 16.39 3.93
CA ARG A 167 -3.19 15.83 3.00
C ARG A 167 -2.79 15.93 1.53
N GLN A 168 -1.85 16.81 1.18
CA GLN A 168 -1.40 16.97 -0.22
C GLN A 168 -0.46 15.85 -0.68
N ALA A 169 0.17 15.12 0.25
CA ALA A 169 1.10 14.04 -0.08
C ALA A 169 0.41 12.74 -0.52
N ALA A 170 -0.78 12.44 0.02
CA ALA A 170 -1.55 11.24 -0.34
C ALA A 170 -2.03 11.26 -1.81
N ALA A 171 -2.35 12.45 -2.34
CA ALA A 171 -2.78 12.62 -3.73
C ALA A 171 -1.65 12.44 -4.76
N ARG A 172 -0.37 12.60 -4.36
CA ARG A 172 0.78 12.49 -5.29
C ARG A 172 1.28 11.07 -5.49
N GLY A 173 0.87 10.11 -4.66
CA GLY A 173 1.31 8.71 -4.75
C GLY A 173 0.61 7.89 -5.84
N ALA A 174 -0.46 8.41 -6.45
CA ALA A 174 -1.25 7.69 -7.44
C ALA A 174 -0.68 7.75 -8.87
N ASP A 175 0.17 8.73 -9.19
CA ASP A 175 0.66 8.98 -10.56
C ASP A 175 1.88 8.13 -10.99
N LEU A 176 2.36 7.21 -10.14
CA LEU A 176 3.62 6.47 -10.37
C LEU A 176 3.48 4.94 -10.46
N LEU A 177 2.26 4.39 -10.54
CA LEU A 177 2.04 2.93 -10.47
C LEU A 177 1.75 2.23 -11.81
N LEU A 178 2.48 2.57 -12.87
CA LEU A 178 2.72 1.70 -14.02
C LEU A 178 4.10 2.09 -14.59
N PRO A 179 5.14 1.23 -14.52
CA PRO A 179 5.12 -0.10 -15.13
C PRO A 179 5.85 -1.21 -14.32
N ALA A 180 5.41 -2.46 -14.52
CA ALA A 180 6.13 -3.74 -14.38
C ALA A 180 5.24 -4.80 -13.72
N ALA A 181 4.23 -5.24 -14.47
CA ALA A 181 3.62 -6.55 -14.29
C ALA A 181 3.65 -7.26 -15.65
N HIS A 182 4.84 -7.78 -15.99
CA HIS A 182 5.05 -8.84 -16.97
C HIS A 182 6.02 -9.84 -16.36
#